data_AF-A0AAW4VU60-F1
#
_entry.id   AF-A0AAW4VU60-F1
#
_cell.length_a   1.000
_cell.length_b   1.000
_cell.length_c   1.000
_cell.angle_alpha   90.00
_cell.angle_beta   90.00
_cell.angle_gamma   90.00
#
_symmetry.space_group_name_H-M   'P 1'
#
loop_
_entity.id
_entity.type
_entity.pdbx_description
1 polymer ?
#
loop_
_entity_poly.entity_id
_entity_poly.type
_entity_poly.pdbx_seq_one_letter_code
_entity_poly.pdbx_strand_id
1 'polypeptide(L)'
;MDSFLKEIDTELLKRWLLNQNEDDWDVKEVNENIVIETKYGLGFINFYPDCIIELDVENKMTKEKIFFIHFQMNNFHHALGLLYDMRLCLQRLTTSKKTKVLLSCTSGLTTGFFAEKLNEGVQLLNKDFEFNAVSYGNLYDMAKDYDVILLAPQVSFRLSEVEGVLKNKRVYAISPALFGKYDVGNTITFLEDELYKEKEVQSQQENPLPIKQMLKAHQQVLALAFIQLDQKVRLVSRLYDENNMILEDFEVYKNTISVDDIVDLINTVLYGYPDIELISLSLPGVVYNGVVTLKKYGLNECHLQAFLEEKYSQKIVINNDVNTIVMGYFASQDDYESISFLYQARIGGTGGVGHIHRGHLIKGRHNIAGEIQYLPISFSENYQEIKKTPEGALEWTMKYCLGITSMLAPDAIIIYNRLISKSDDVKKEMEKYMPKSYIPDLIKIESLKEYMLIGCILLGLKEM
;
A
#
# COMPACT_ATOMS: atom_id res chain seq x y z
N MET A 1 14.71 33.18 -53.32
CA MET A 1 15.52 31.97 -53.59
C MET A 1 15.00 31.37 -54.88
N ASP A 2 15.87 31.03 -55.82
CA ASP A 2 15.52 30.34 -57.06
C ASP A 2 14.77 29.04 -56.73
N SER A 3 13.71 28.68 -57.47
CA SER A 3 12.95 27.44 -57.22
C SER A 3 13.86 26.21 -57.29
N PHE A 4 14.86 26.27 -58.18
CA PHE A 4 15.90 25.26 -58.32
C PHE A 4 16.71 25.04 -57.02
N LEU A 5 17.04 26.11 -56.29
CA LEU A 5 17.80 26.01 -55.05
C LEU A 5 16.98 25.41 -53.90
N LYS A 6 15.65 25.62 -53.90
CA LYS A 6 14.75 25.03 -52.89
C LYS A 6 14.68 23.50 -53.00
N GLU A 7 14.64 22.99 -54.23
CA GLU A 7 14.62 21.55 -54.49
C GLU A 7 15.93 20.90 -54.03
N ILE A 8 17.08 21.53 -54.34
CA ILE A 8 18.39 21.07 -53.87
C ILE A 8 18.48 21.07 -52.35
N ASP A 9 18.07 22.16 -51.68
CA ASP A 9 18.15 22.26 -50.22
C ASP A 9 17.23 21.25 -49.52
N THR A 10 16.07 20.95 -50.11
CA THR A 10 15.13 19.94 -49.59
C THR A 10 15.71 18.53 -49.69
N GLU A 11 16.28 18.19 -50.84
CA GLU A 11 16.95 16.90 -51.06
C GLU A 11 18.20 16.76 -50.18
N LEU A 12 18.97 17.84 -50.00
CA LEU A 12 20.11 17.87 -49.09
C LEU A 12 19.67 17.62 -47.64
N LEU A 13 18.57 18.24 -47.20
CA LEU A 13 18.04 18.05 -45.85
C LEU A 13 17.60 16.61 -45.61
N LYS A 14 16.89 16.02 -46.58
CA LYS A 14 16.46 14.63 -46.54
C LYS A 14 17.67 13.69 -46.36
N ARG A 15 18.72 13.88 -47.17
CA ARG A 15 19.96 13.10 -47.05
C ARG A 15 20.70 13.36 -45.74
N TRP A 16 20.72 14.60 -45.25
CA TRP A 16 21.36 14.94 -43.98
C TRP A 16 20.69 14.22 -42.81
N LEU A 17 19.35 14.16 -42.79
CA LEU A 17 18.56 13.45 -41.76
C LEU A 17 18.85 11.94 -41.75
N LEU A 18 18.91 11.30 -42.93
CA LEU A 18 19.20 9.87 -43.06
C LEU A 18 20.63 9.48 -42.64
N ASN A 19 21.55 10.45 -42.56
CA ASN A 19 22.93 10.23 -42.16
C ASN A 19 23.19 10.62 -40.68
N GLN A 20 22.16 10.95 -39.90
CA GLN A 20 22.32 11.16 -38.46
C GLN A 20 22.43 9.80 -37.76
N ASN A 21 23.50 9.59 -37.00
CA ASN A 21 23.69 8.43 -36.13
C ASN A 21 23.84 8.93 -34.69
N GLU A 22 22.80 8.75 -33.87
CA GLU A 22 22.82 8.98 -32.42
C GLU A 22 22.26 7.72 -31.70
N ASP A 23 22.77 7.40 -30.50
CA ASP A 23 22.52 6.12 -29.81
C ASP A 23 21.04 5.87 -29.41
N ASP A 24 20.20 6.91 -29.37
CA ASP A 24 18.78 6.86 -28.97
C ASP A 24 17.80 7.10 -30.12
N TRP A 25 18.29 7.11 -31.37
CA TRP A 25 17.58 7.58 -32.56
C TRP A 25 17.59 6.53 -33.68
N ASP A 26 16.46 5.88 -33.93
CA ASP A 26 16.30 4.99 -35.09
C ASP A 26 15.59 5.75 -36.23
N VAL A 27 16.37 6.21 -37.21
CA VAL A 27 15.88 6.96 -38.37
C VAL A 27 15.66 5.98 -39.52
N LYS A 28 14.43 5.91 -40.02
CA LYS A 28 14.04 5.04 -41.13
C LYS A 28 13.40 5.85 -42.25
N GLU A 29 13.73 5.51 -43.49
CA GLU A 29 12.98 5.96 -44.66
C GLU A 29 11.81 5.01 -44.92
N VAL A 30 10.59 5.56 -45.00
CA VAL A 30 9.36 4.82 -45.30
C VAL A 30 8.56 5.62 -46.32
N ASN A 31 8.35 5.06 -47.51
CA ASN A 31 7.59 5.69 -48.61
C ASN A 31 8.05 7.13 -48.92
N GLU A 32 9.36 7.33 -49.08
CA GLU A 32 10.01 8.64 -49.34
C GLU A 32 9.91 9.68 -48.19
N ASN A 33 9.30 9.34 -47.07
CA ASN A 33 9.25 10.12 -45.84
C ASN A 33 10.22 9.56 -44.79
N ILE A 34 10.54 10.36 -43.78
CA ILE A 34 11.44 9.96 -42.70
C ILE A 34 10.65 9.75 -41.41
N VAL A 35 10.89 8.61 -40.76
CA VAL A 35 10.33 8.27 -39.45
C VAL A 35 11.46 8.19 -38.45
N ILE A 36 11.32 8.91 -37.34
CA ILE A 36 12.24 8.87 -36.20
C ILE A 36 11.53 8.15 -35.06
N GLU A 37 12.08 7.02 -34.64
CA GLU A 37 11.50 6.21 -33.60
C GLU A 37 12.32 6.30 -32.31
N THR A 38 11.66 6.66 -31.21
CA THR A 38 12.23 6.54 -29.86
C THR A 38 11.47 5.49 -29.07
N LYS A 39 11.90 5.22 -27.83
CA LYS A 39 11.18 4.32 -26.94
C LYS A 39 9.71 4.73 -26.71
N TYR A 40 9.40 6.03 -26.76
CA TYR A 40 8.10 6.56 -26.33
C TYR A 40 7.36 7.39 -27.39
N GLY A 41 8.03 7.81 -28.46
CA GLY A 41 7.45 8.65 -29.51
C GLY A 41 7.76 8.16 -30.91
N LEU A 42 6.94 8.62 -31.85
CA LEU A 42 7.17 8.53 -33.29
C LEU A 42 7.22 9.95 -33.84
N GLY A 43 8.34 10.34 -34.44
CA GLY A 43 8.46 11.55 -35.23
C GLY A 43 8.29 11.22 -36.70
N PHE A 44 7.47 11.99 -37.42
CA PHE A 44 7.31 11.87 -38.87
C PHE A 44 7.77 13.16 -39.54
N ILE A 45 8.53 13.02 -40.61
CA ILE A 45 8.99 14.09 -41.47
C ILE A 45 8.52 13.76 -42.88
N ASN A 46 7.44 14.40 -43.30
CA ASN A 46 6.83 14.15 -44.60
C ASN A 46 7.24 15.23 -45.61
N PHE A 47 7.61 14.80 -46.80
CA PHE A 47 8.01 15.68 -47.90
C PHE A 47 6.93 15.66 -48.98
N TYR A 48 6.45 16.85 -49.35
CA TYR A 48 5.40 17.05 -50.34
C TYR A 48 5.91 17.87 -51.54
N PRO A 49 5.17 17.90 -52.66
CA PRO A 49 5.45 18.81 -53.77
C PRO A 49 5.60 20.27 -53.34
N ASP A 50 6.22 21.09 -54.19
CA ASP A 50 6.53 22.50 -53.92
C ASP A 50 7.47 22.73 -52.72
N CYS A 51 8.28 21.71 -52.39
CA CYS A 51 9.23 21.71 -51.27
C CYS A 51 8.56 21.97 -49.92
N ILE A 52 7.34 21.45 -49.71
CA ILE A 52 6.63 21.53 -48.43
C ILE A 52 7.10 20.37 -47.54
N ILE A 53 7.43 20.69 -46.29
CA ILE A 53 7.87 19.75 -45.27
C ILE A 53 6.89 19.81 -44.11
N GLU A 54 6.45 18.66 -43.64
CA GLU A 54 5.61 18.50 -42.45
C GLU A 54 6.37 17.73 -41.39
N LEU A 55 6.33 18.23 -40.16
CA LEU A 55 6.92 17.64 -38.98
C LEU A 55 5.80 17.29 -38.01
N ASP A 56 5.76 16.04 -37.56
CA ASP A 56 4.75 15.52 -36.65
C ASP A 56 5.43 14.68 -35.55
N VAL A 57 4.96 14.77 -34.31
CA VAL A 57 5.34 13.85 -33.23
C VAL A 57 4.10 13.27 -32.57
N GLU A 58 4.02 11.95 -32.53
CA GLU A 58 2.97 11.17 -31.86
C GLU A 58 3.54 10.44 -30.64
N ASN A 59 2.80 10.48 -29.51
CA ASN A 59 3.08 9.60 -28.38
C ASN A 59 2.61 8.17 -28.69
N LYS A 60 3.52 7.20 -28.62
CA LYS A 60 3.22 5.80 -28.97
C LYS A 60 2.09 5.18 -28.14
N MET A 61 1.95 5.59 -26.88
CA MET A 61 1.01 5.03 -25.93
C MET A 61 -0.34 5.73 -25.96
N THR A 62 -0.36 7.07 -25.89
CA THR A 62 -1.62 7.83 -25.82
C THR A 62 -2.22 8.10 -27.20
N LYS A 63 -1.43 7.98 -28.27
CA LYS A 63 -1.81 8.37 -29.64
C LYS A 63 -2.08 9.87 -29.81
N GLU A 64 -1.69 10.68 -28.84
CA GLU A 64 -1.81 12.15 -28.93
C GLU A 64 -0.68 12.74 -29.79
N LYS A 65 -1.03 13.76 -30.58
CA LYS A 65 -0.07 14.58 -31.31
C LYS A 65 0.53 15.65 -30.40
N ILE A 66 1.85 15.61 -30.26
CA ILE A 66 2.62 16.43 -29.31
C ILE A 66 3.29 17.60 -30.01
N PHE A 67 3.59 17.43 -31.30
CA PHE A 67 4.19 18.45 -32.14
C PHE A 67 3.61 18.33 -33.55
N PHE A 68 3.23 19.44 -34.15
CA PHE A 68 2.78 19.47 -35.54
C PHE A 68 3.09 20.83 -36.16
N ILE A 69 3.83 20.84 -37.27
CA ILE A 69 4.05 22.04 -38.08
C ILE A 69 4.28 21.63 -39.54
N HIS A 70 3.85 22.47 -40.47
CA HIS A 70 4.24 22.35 -41.87
C HIS A 70 4.83 23.69 -42.34
N PHE A 71 5.84 23.63 -43.20
CA PHE A 71 6.52 24.80 -43.73
C PHE A 71 7.07 24.53 -45.13
N GLN A 72 7.25 25.59 -45.92
CA GLN A 72 7.91 25.47 -47.22
C GLN A 72 9.42 25.70 -47.07
N MET A 73 10.23 24.89 -47.74
CA MET A 73 11.68 25.08 -47.78
C MET A 73 12.01 26.46 -48.36
N ASN A 74 12.67 27.27 -47.54
CA ASN A 74 13.12 28.62 -47.88
C ASN A 74 14.57 28.88 -47.48
N ASN A 75 15.04 28.31 -46.37
CA ASN A 75 16.43 28.39 -45.91
C ASN A 75 16.72 27.17 -45.04
N PHE A 76 17.81 26.48 -45.34
CA PHE A 76 18.28 25.30 -44.62
C PHE A 76 18.44 25.53 -43.11
N HIS A 77 18.97 26.68 -42.67
CA HIS A 77 19.13 27.00 -41.25
C HIS A 77 17.79 27.08 -40.51
N HIS A 78 16.75 27.63 -41.14
CA HIS A 78 15.42 27.71 -40.55
C HIS A 78 14.80 26.32 -40.41
N ALA A 79 14.93 25.48 -41.43
CA ALA A 79 14.45 24.10 -41.41
C ALA A 79 15.13 23.27 -40.32
N LEU A 80 16.45 23.42 -40.15
CA LEU A 80 17.18 22.79 -39.05
C LEU A 80 16.67 23.22 -37.67
N GLY A 81 16.38 24.51 -37.47
CA GLY A 81 15.81 25.01 -36.21
C GLY A 81 14.51 24.31 -35.84
N LEU A 82 13.58 24.19 -36.79
CA LEU A 82 12.30 23.50 -36.59
C LEU A 82 12.47 22.00 -36.31
N LEU A 83 13.45 21.35 -36.95
CA LEU A 83 13.81 19.95 -36.68
C LEU A 83 14.40 19.76 -35.29
N TYR A 84 15.22 20.70 -34.81
CA TYR A 84 15.73 20.67 -33.44
C TYR A 84 14.61 20.80 -32.41
N ASP A 85 13.63 21.67 -32.65
CA ASP A 85 12.46 21.81 -31.77
C ASP A 85 11.62 20.52 -31.75
N MET A 86 11.35 19.93 -32.92
CA MET A 86 10.67 18.62 -33.03
C MET A 86 11.42 17.54 -32.23
N ARG A 87 12.75 17.51 -32.35
CA ARG A 87 13.62 16.58 -31.63
C ARG A 87 13.51 16.75 -30.12
N LEU A 88 13.55 17.99 -29.62
CA LEU A 88 13.41 18.26 -28.19
C LEU A 88 12.05 17.76 -27.65
N CYS A 89 10.98 17.91 -28.43
CA CYS A 89 9.67 17.34 -28.09
C CYS A 89 9.73 15.80 -28.04
N LEU A 90 10.35 15.16 -29.03
CA LEU A 90 10.47 13.70 -29.11
C LEU A 90 11.30 13.11 -27.95
N GLN A 91 12.38 13.80 -27.54
CA GLN A 91 13.25 13.38 -26.43
C GLN A 91 12.59 13.57 -25.05
N ARG A 92 11.71 14.56 -24.90
CA ARG A 92 10.99 14.82 -23.65
C ARG A 92 9.82 13.87 -23.41
N LEU A 93 9.43 13.08 -24.41
CA LEU A 93 8.41 12.05 -24.22
C LEU A 93 8.93 10.99 -23.26
N THR A 94 8.30 10.90 -22.09
CA THR A 94 8.58 9.86 -21.10
C THR A 94 7.28 9.18 -20.69
N THR A 95 7.38 7.95 -20.18
CA THR A 95 6.29 7.31 -19.44
C THR A 95 6.34 7.74 -17.98
N SER A 96 6.13 9.01 -17.72
CA SER A 96 5.87 9.47 -16.38
C SER A 96 4.54 8.86 -15.92
N LYS A 97 4.63 7.95 -14.95
CA LYS A 97 3.45 7.50 -14.23
C LYS A 97 2.80 8.74 -13.61
N LYS A 98 1.55 9.04 -13.97
CA LYS A 98 0.82 10.16 -13.40
C LYS A 98 0.81 10.05 -11.88
N THR A 99 1.20 11.13 -11.21
CA THR A 99 1.06 11.26 -9.77
C THR A 99 -0.41 11.42 -9.45
N LYS A 100 -0.99 10.45 -8.73
CA LYS A 100 -2.40 10.48 -8.36
C LYS A 100 -2.59 11.30 -7.10
N VAL A 101 -3.38 12.36 -7.19
CA VAL A 101 -3.64 13.31 -6.10
C VAL A 101 -5.11 13.26 -5.71
N LEU A 102 -5.37 12.95 -4.43
CA LEU A 102 -6.72 12.88 -3.88
C LEU A 102 -7.01 14.13 -3.04
N LEU A 103 -7.93 14.97 -3.52
CA LEU A 103 -8.44 16.11 -2.77
C LEU A 103 -9.54 15.66 -1.81
N SER A 104 -9.59 16.26 -0.62
CA SER A 104 -10.70 16.00 0.31
C SER A 104 -11.18 17.23 1.05
N CYS A 105 -12.51 17.39 1.08
CA CYS A 105 -13.23 18.33 1.94
C CYS A 105 -14.39 17.59 2.64
N THR A 106 -15.25 18.31 3.35
CA THR A 106 -16.34 17.72 4.13
C THR A 106 -17.24 16.80 3.31
N SER A 107 -17.75 17.26 2.16
CA SER A 107 -18.67 16.51 1.30
C SER A 107 -18.08 16.04 -0.04
N GLY A 108 -16.86 16.47 -0.37
CA GLY A 108 -16.22 16.16 -1.65
C GLY A 108 -16.68 17.03 -2.84
N LEU A 109 -17.74 17.85 -2.69
CA LEU A 109 -18.33 18.62 -3.79
C LEU A 109 -17.40 19.73 -4.33
N THR A 110 -16.97 20.65 -3.46
CA THR A 110 -16.12 21.79 -3.86
C THR A 110 -14.74 21.32 -4.34
N THR A 111 -14.18 20.30 -3.69
CA THR A 111 -12.94 19.66 -4.13
C THR A 111 -13.10 18.92 -5.44
N GLY A 112 -14.28 18.35 -5.73
CA GLY A 112 -14.58 17.71 -7.01
C GLY A 112 -14.53 18.70 -8.17
N PHE A 113 -15.18 19.84 -8.00
CA PHE A 113 -15.10 20.94 -8.98
C PHE A 113 -13.65 21.44 -9.16
N PHE A 114 -12.88 21.56 -8.07
CA PHE A 114 -11.48 21.96 -8.20
C PHE A 114 -10.62 20.89 -8.89
N ALA A 115 -10.84 19.60 -8.60
CA ALA A 115 -10.14 18.50 -9.23
C ALA A 115 -10.40 18.47 -10.76
N GLU A 116 -11.62 18.76 -11.20
CA GLU A 116 -11.95 18.92 -12.62
C GLU A 116 -11.12 20.04 -13.26
N LYS A 117 -11.07 21.23 -12.63
CA LYS A 117 -10.26 22.36 -13.10
C LYS A 117 -8.76 22.04 -13.12
N LEU A 118 -8.26 21.33 -12.12
CA LEU A 118 -6.87 20.88 -12.06
C LEU A 118 -6.57 19.89 -13.19
N ASN A 119 -7.47 18.95 -13.49
CA ASN A 119 -7.34 18.02 -14.61
C ASN A 119 -7.34 18.73 -15.98
N GLU A 120 -8.24 19.70 -16.19
CA GLU A 120 -8.22 20.57 -17.38
C GLU A 120 -6.86 21.28 -17.51
N GLY A 121 -6.36 21.84 -16.41
CA GLY A 121 -5.08 22.56 -16.41
C GLY A 121 -3.87 21.68 -16.67
N VAL A 122 -3.79 20.48 -16.08
CA VAL A 122 -2.65 19.58 -16.34
C VAL A 122 -2.67 18.99 -17.73
N GLN A 123 -3.86 18.83 -18.34
CA GLN A 123 -3.94 18.48 -19.75
C GLN A 123 -3.39 19.62 -20.63
N LEU A 124 -3.78 20.87 -20.37
CA LEU A 124 -3.29 22.04 -21.10
C LEU A 124 -1.79 22.29 -20.91
N LEU A 125 -1.28 22.05 -19.70
CA LEU A 125 0.13 22.25 -19.34
C LEU A 125 1.00 21.02 -19.62
N ASN A 126 0.41 19.92 -20.11
CA ASN A 126 1.05 18.62 -20.31
C ASN A 126 1.85 18.16 -19.08
N LYS A 127 1.17 18.14 -17.91
CA LYS A 127 1.72 17.77 -16.60
C LYS A 127 1.23 16.40 -16.16
N ASP A 128 2.09 15.68 -15.44
CA ASP A 128 1.86 14.27 -15.08
C ASP A 128 1.14 14.09 -13.75
N PHE A 129 -0.02 14.72 -13.62
CA PHE A 129 -0.91 14.55 -12.47
C PHE A 129 -2.27 14.01 -12.89
N GLU A 130 -2.93 13.34 -11.96
CA GLU A 130 -4.33 12.95 -12.04
C GLU A 130 -5.00 13.35 -10.73
N PHE A 131 -6.05 14.16 -10.80
CA PHE A 131 -6.76 14.67 -9.63
C PHE A 131 -8.13 14.03 -9.48
N ASN A 132 -8.43 13.55 -8.29
CA ASN A 132 -9.78 13.14 -7.91
C ASN A 132 -10.15 13.76 -6.57
N ALA A 133 -11.43 13.70 -6.21
CA ALA A 133 -11.91 14.22 -4.95
C ALA A 133 -12.82 13.24 -4.21
N VAL A 134 -12.78 13.31 -2.90
CA VAL A 134 -13.60 12.48 -2.01
C VAL A 134 -14.04 13.27 -0.77
N SER A 135 -15.17 12.90 -0.18
CA SER A 135 -15.53 13.37 1.16
C SER A 135 -14.53 12.87 2.22
N TYR A 136 -14.37 13.65 3.29
CA TYR A 136 -13.47 13.28 4.39
C TYR A 136 -13.79 11.90 4.97
N GLY A 137 -15.08 11.57 5.09
CA GLY A 137 -15.52 10.25 5.59
C GLY A 137 -15.05 9.06 4.77
N ASN A 138 -14.72 9.24 3.49
CA ASN A 138 -14.23 8.17 2.60
C ASN A 138 -12.73 8.33 2.27
N LEU A 139 -12.06 9.36 2.82
CA LEU A 139 -10.66 9.69 2.52
C LEU A 139 -9.74 8.51 2.78
N TYR A 140 -9.79 7.92 3.97
CA TYR A 140 -8.85 6.87 4.37
C TYR A 140 -9.03 5.57 3.58
N ASP A 141 -10.22 5.29 3.03
CA ASP A 141 -10.42 4.14 2.15
C ASP A 141 -9.81 4.39 0.78
N MET A 142 -10.07 5.55 0.19
CA MET A 142 -9.60 5.88 -1.15
C MET A 142 -8.10 6.20 -1.20
N ALA A 143 -7.53 6.78 -0.13
CA ALA A 143 -6.13 7.22 -0.07
C ALA A 143 -5.09 6.14 -0.41
N LYS A 144 -5.45 4.85 -0.29
CA LYS A 144 -4.59 3.71 -0.60
C LYS A 144 -4.08 3.74 -2.05
N ASP A 145 -4.94 4.18 -2.97
CA ASP A 145 -4.70 4.16 -4.42
C ASP A 145 -4.08 5.46 -4.97
N TYR A 146 -3.74 6.41 -4.09
CA TYR A 146 -3.23 7.73 -4.44
C TYR A 146 -1.85 7.97 -3.84
N ASP A 147 -1.04 8.79 -4.50
CA ASP A 147 0.33 9.10 -4.08
C ASP A 147 0.37 10.30 -3.13
N VAL A 148 -0.53 11.26 -3.34
CA VAL A 148 -0.63 12.52 -2.58
C VAL A 148 -2.06 12.74 -2.12
N ILE A 149 -2.22 13.23 -0.90
CA ILE A 149 -3.47 13.68 -0.31
C ILE A 149 -3.43 15.20 -0.14
N LEU A 150 -4.45 15.87 -0.64
CA LEU A 150 -4.63 17.32 -0.48
C LEU A 150 -5.88 17.63 0.32
N LEU A 151 -5.70 18.16 1.52
CA LEU A 151 -6.77 18.60 2.40
C LEU A 151 -7.21 20.02 2.05
N ALA A 152 -8.50 20.20 1.78
CA ALA A 152 -9.06 21.52 1.57
C ALA A 152 -9.08 22.33 2.88
N PRO A 153 -9.13 23.68 2.82
CA PRO A 153 -9.10 24.54 4.02
C PRO A 153 -10.14 24.20 5.08
N GLN A 154 -11.30 23.67 4.69
CA GLN A 154 -12.38 23.33 5.62
C GLN A 154 -12.03 22.15 6.54
N VAL A 155 -11.06 21.31 6.17
CA VAL A 155 -10.63 20.12 6.93
C VAL A 155 -9.14 20.14 7.26
N SER A 156 -8.44 21.24 6.97
CA SER A 156 -6.98 21.35 7.14
C SER A 156 -6.54 21.29 8.61
N PHE A 157 -7.42 21.60 9.56
CA PHE A 157 -7.15 21.42 11.01
C PHE A 157 -6.86 19.95 11.39
N ARG A 158 -7.19 19.01 10.50
CA ARG A 158 -6.96 17.57 10.66
C ARG A 158 -5.64 17.10 10.05
N LEU A 159 -4.80 18.00 9.54
CA LEU A 159 -3.57 17.65 8.84
C LEU A 159 -2.71 16.66 9.65
N SER A 160 -2.41 16.98 10.91
CA SER A 160 -1.58 16.11 11.76
C SER A 160 -2.20 14.76 12.09
N GLU A 161 -3.54 14.68 12.13
CA GLU A 161 -4.27 13.42 12.30
C GLU A 161 -4.13 12.55 11.04
N VAL A 162 -4.36 13.15 9.87
CA VAL A 162 -4.26 12.46 8.58
C VAL A 162 -2.83 12.00 8.31
N GLU A 163 -1.82 12.83 8.57
CA GLU A 163 -0.40 12.47 8.50
C GLU A 163 -0.06 11.32 9.46
N GLY A 164 -0.57 11.39 10.70
CA GLY A 164 -0.35 10.37 11.72
C GLY A 164 -0.95 9.00 11.38
N VAL A 165 -2.02 8.97 10.58
CA VAL A 165 -2.69 7.76 10.10
C VAL A 165 -2.10 7.27 8.77
N LEU A 166 -1.79 8.17 7.85
CA LEU A 166 -1.30 7.88 6.50
C LEU A 166 0.23 8.06 6.39
N LYS A 167 0.98 7.42 7.29
CA LYS A 167 2.45 7.59 7.42
C LYS A 167 3.28 7.37 6.15
N ASN A 168 2.76 6.59 5.20
CA ASN A 168 3.43 6.28 3.93
C ASN A 168 2.91 7.11 2.74
N LYS A 169 2.10 8.15 3.00
CA LYS A 169 1.51 9.02 1.98
C LYS A 169 1.95 10.45 2.24
N ARG A 170 2.04 11.21 1.16
CA ARG A 170 2.27 12.65 1.22
C ARG A 170 0.95 13.33 1.50
N VAL A 171 0.89 14.17 2.53
CA VAL A 171 -0.34 14.85 2.93
C VAL A 171 -0.03 16.33 3.06
N TYR A 172 -0.78 17.16 2.33
CA TYR A 172 -0.64 18.61 2.41
C TYR A 172 -1.99 19.29 2.60
N ALA A 173 -1.98 20.47 3.21
CA ALA A 173 -3.13 21.35 3.26
C ALA A 173 -3.06 22.40 2.15
N ILE A 174 -4.11 22.50 1.32
CA ILE A 174 -4.23 23.56 0.33
C ILE A 174 -4.54 24.87 1.05
N SER A 175 -3.83 25.95 0.70
CA SER A 175 -4.10 27.26 1.28
C SER A 175 -5.49 27.79 0.87
N PRO A 176 -6.17 28.59 1.73
CA PRO A 176 -7.44 29.21 1.38
C PRO A 176 -7.37 30.07 0.11
N ALA A 177 -6.21 30.69 -0.16
CA ALA A 177 -6.01 31.53 -1.32
C ALA A 177 -5.99 30.73 -2.63
N LEU A 178 -5.30 29.59 -2.65
CA LEU A 178 -5.25 28.69 -3.81
C LEU A 178 -6.61 28.04 -4.04
N PHE A 179 -7.21 27.51 -2.97
CA PHE A 179 -8.48 26.80 -3.06
C PHE A 179 -9.65 27.72 -3.42
N GLY A 180 -9.78 28.87 -2.75
CA GLY A 180 -10.90 29.78 -2.94
C GLY A 180 -10.93 30.47 -4.31
N LYS A 181 -9.77 30.57 -4.98
CA LYS A 181 -9.65 31.11 -6.34
C LYS A 181 -9.66 30.03 -7.42
N TYR A 182 -9.66 28.75 -7.04
CA TYR A 182 -9.39 27.64 -7.94
C TYR A 182 -8.11 27.87 -8.75
N ASP A 183 -7.05 28.31 -8.08
CA ASP A 183 -5.78 28.68 -8.71
C ASP A 183 -5.01 27.43 -9.14
N VAL A 184 -5.33 26.94 -10.34
CA VAL A 184 -4.79 25.71 -10.90
C VAL A 184 -3.27 25.78 -11.07
N GLY A 185 -2.77 26.87 -11.66
CA GLY A 185 -1.35 27.04 -11.96
C GLY A 185 -0.49 26.98 -10.70
N ASN A 186 -0.81 27.81 -9.69
CA ASN A 186 -0.04 27.84 -8.46
C ASN A 186 -0.22 26.58 -7.59
N THR A 187 -1.35 25.88 -7.71
CA THR A 187 -1.55 24.58 -7.02
C THR A 187 -0.67 23.48 -7.62
N ILE A 188 -0.53 23.44 -8.94
CA ILE A 188 0.39 22.51 -9.61
C ILE A 188 1.84 22.83 -9.23
N THR A 189 2.26 24.09 -9.29
CA THR A 189 3.61 24.51 -8.89
C THR A 189 3.91 24.13 -7.44
N PHE A 190 2.97 24.38 -6.53
CA PHE A 190 3.09 23.97 -5.13
C PHE A 190 3.36 22.47 -4.98
N LEU A 191 2.61 21.62 -5.70
CA LEU A 191 2.82 20.17 -5.66
C LEU A 191 4.18 19.77 -6.23
N GLU A 192 4.60 20.36 -7.35
CA GLU A 192 5.90 20.07 -7.97
C GLU A 192 7.05 20.40 -7.01
N ASP A 193 6.99 21.55 -6.33
CA ASP A 193 7.99 22.00 -5.36
C ASP A 193 8.10 21.07 -4.15
N GLU A 194 6.97 20.62 -3.60
CA GLU A 194 6.96 19.70 -2.45
C GLU A 194 7.45 18.30 -2.85
N LEU A 195 7.03 17.79 -4.00
CA LEU A 195 7.47 16.48 -4.50
C LEU A 195 8.97 16.43 -4.84
N TYR A 196 9.57 17.56 -5.21
CA TYR A 196 11.00 17.65 -5.50
C TYR A 196 11.86 17.54 -4.23
N LYS A 197 11.45 18.16 -3.12
CA LYS A 197 12.21 18.19 -1.85
C LYS A 197 12.36 16.82 -1.19
N GLU A 198 11.44 15.89 -1.45
CA GLU A 198 11.35 14.62 -0.72
C GLU A 198 12.01 13.41 -1.40
N LYS A 199 12.58 13.56 -2.61
CA LYS A 199 13.17 12.43 -3.36
C LYS A 199 14.43 11.81 -2.72
N GLU A 200 14.90 12.31 -1.58
CA GLU A 200 16.14 11.86 -0.92
C GLU A 200 15.97 10.90 0.26
N VAL A 201 14.76 10.48 0.66
CA VAL A 201 14.57 9.71 1.91
C VAL A 201 13.76 8.42 1.74
N GLN A 202 14.51 7.32 1.81
CA GLN A 202 14.21 6.00 2.40
C GLN A 202 13.30 4.96 1.69
N SER A 203 13.85 3.74 1.64
CA SER A 203 13.17 2.51 2.03
C SER A 203 13.73 2.03 3.38
N GLN A 204 12.86 1.61 4.30
CA GLN A 204 13.25 0.94 5.55
C GLN A 204 12.80 -0.53 5.48
N GLN A 205 13.70 -1.46 5.77
CA GLN A 205 13.39 -2.87 6.01
C GLN A 205 12.99 -3.07 7.49
N GLU A 206 11.98 -3.90 7.75
CA GLU A 206 11.62 -4.33 9.11
C GLU A 206 12.69 -5.30 9.64
N ASN A 207 13.33 -4.98 10.78
CA ASN A 207 14.31 -5.86 11.41
C ASN A 207 13.63 -6.91 12.31
N PRO A 208 14.18 -8.14 12.41
CA PRO A 208 13.66 -9.16 13.31
C PRO A 208 13.64 -8.71 14.78
N LEU A 209 12.57 -9.07 15.50
CA LEU A 209 12.48 -8.81 16.94
C LEU A 209 13.20 -9.91 17.75
N PRO A 210 13.93 -9.55 18.82
CA PRO A 210 14.53 -10.55 19.70
C PRO A 210 13.46 -11.30 20.50
N ILE A 211 13.58 -12.62 20.56
CA ILE A 211 12.77 -13.47 21.44
C ILE A 211 13.44 -13.44 22.82
N LYS A 212 12.72 -12.98 23.83
CA LYS A 212 13.23 -12.88 25.20
C LYS A 212 12.95 -14.11 26.05
N GLN A 213 11.95 -14.90 25.66
CA GLN A 213 11.64 -16.18 26.33
C GLN A 213 12.55 -17.30 25.82
N MET A 214 13.03 -18.15 26.74
CA MET A 214 13.76 -19.35 26.35
C MET A 214 12.85 -20.30 25.56
N LEU A 215 13.21 -20.55 24.31
CA LEU A 215 12.65 -21.62 23.51
C LEU A 215 13.30 -22.95 23.92
N LYS A 216 12.49 -24.02 23.98
CA LYS A 216 13.05 -25.36 24.13
C LYS A 216 13.90 -25.67 22.89
N ALA A 217 14.96 -26.46 23.04
CA ALA A 217 15.68 -26.97 21.89
C ALA A 217 14.70 -27.70 20.95
N HIS A 218 14.74 -27.36 19.68
CA HIS A 218 13.89 -27.91 18.63
C HIS A 218 14.74 -28.13 17.38
N GLN A 219 14.24 -28.91 16.41
CA GLN A 219 14.84 -28.95 15.07
C GLN A 219 14.26 -27.83 14.19
N GLN A 220 14.36 -27.93 12.88
CA GLN A 220 13.89 -26.88 11.98
C GLN A 220 12.36 -26.70 12.05
N VAL A 221 11.92 -25.45 12.21
CA VAL A 221 10.50 -25.07 12.29
C VAL A 221 10.16 -24.07 11.20
N LEU A 222 9.13 -24.39 10.42
CA LEU A 222 8.57 -23.48 9.44
C LEU A 222 7.34 -22.76 10.03
N ALA A 223 7.44 -21.45 10.19
CA ALA A 223 6.32 -20.60 10.55
C ALA A 223 5.69 -19.99 9.29
N LEU A 224 4.37 -20.13 9.14
CA LEU A 224 3.58 -19.47 8.10
C LEU A 224 2.51 -18.60 8.74
N ALA A 225 2.41 -17.34 8.33
CA ALA A 225 1.42 -16.41 8.86
C ALA A 225 0.71 -15.63 7.74
N PHE A 226 -0.58 -15.41 7.97
CA PHE A 226 -1.47 -14.74 7.03
C PHE A 226 -1.95 -13.41 7.61
N ILE A 227 -1.44 -12.32 7.07
CA ILE A 227 -1.72 -10.97 7.57
C ILE A 227 -2.74 -10.29 6.65
N GLN A 228 -3.94 -10.04 7.17
CA GLN A 228 -4.98 -9.34 6.41
C GLN A 228 -4.64 -7.84 6.27
N LEU A 229 -4.45 -7.37 5.04
CA LEU A 229 -4.12 -5.98 4.72
C LEU A 229 -5.18 -5.36 3.81
N ASP A 230 -6.24 -4.79 4.37
CA ASP A 230 -7.33 -4.21 3.57
C ASP A 230 -7.77 -5.19 2.45
N GLN A 231 -7.62 -4.83 1.17
CA GLN A 231 -8.00 -5.66 0.02
C GLN A 231 -6.99 -6.76 -0.36
N LYS A 232 -5.82 -6.77 0.28
CA LYS A 232 -4.75 -7.75 0.05
C LYS A 232 -4.56 -8.62 1.28
N VAL A 233 -3.83 -9.70 1.08
CA VAL A 233 -3.31 -10.54 2.15
C VAL A 233 -1.82 -10.68 1.94
N ARG A 234 -1.06 -10.43 3.01
CA ARG A 234 0.38 -10.59 3.08
C ARG A 234 0.63 -11.97 3.68
N LEU A 235 1.15 -12.88 2.88
CA LEU A 235 1.62 -14.18 3.33
C LEU A 235 3.09 -14.01 3.68
N VAL A 236 3.45 -14.40 4.90
CA VAL A 236 4.83 -14.41 5.35
C VAL A 236 5.17 -15.81 5.80
N SER A 237 6.37 -16.27 5.47
CA SER A 237 6.92 -17.50 6.02
C SER A 237 8.35 -17.31 6.45
N ARG A 238 8.72 -17.99 7.52
CA ARG A 238 10.09 -17.94 8.03
C ARG A 238 10.49 -19.30 8.56
N LEU A 239 11.67 -19.73 8.14
CA LEU A 239 12.29 -20.97 8.59
C LEU A 239 13.31 -20.67 9.69
N TYR A 240 13.20 -21.39 10.78
CA TYR A 240 14.11 -21.29 11.93
C TYR A 240 14.85 -22.60 12.11
N ASP A 241 16.15 -22.52 12.39
CA ASP A 241 16.98 -23.65 12.78
C ASP A 241 16.84 -23.99 14.28
N GLU A 242 17.60 -24.98 14.74
CA GLU A 242 17.64 -25.41 16.14
C GLU A 242 18.14 -24.35 17.15
N ASN A 243 18.80 -23.31 16.66
CA ASN A 243 19.34 -22.20 17.44
C ASN A 243 18.47 -20.93 17.31
N ASN A 244 17.28 -21.03 16.70
CA ASN A 244 16.40 -19.89 16.38
C ASN A 244 16.97 -18.90 15.37
N MET A 245 17.97 -19.29 14.59
CA MET A 245 18.49 -18.49 13.49
C MET A 245 17.54 -18.60 12.30
N ILE A 246 17.35 -17.47 11.63
CA ILE A 246 16.51 -17.38 10.43
C ILE A 246 17.32 -17.92 9.25
N LEU A 247 16.87 -19.04 8.68
CA LEU A 247 17.44 -19.62 7.46
C LEU A 247 16.83 -19.03 6.19
N GLU A 248 15.51 -18.79 6.22
CA GLU A 248 14.75 -18.18 5.12
C GLU A 248 13.68 -17.24 5.67
N ASP A 249 13.43 -16.14 4.96
CA ASP A 249 12.33 -15.22 5.21
C ASP A 249 11.69 -14.83 3.87
N PHE A 250 10.47 -15.29 3.65
CA PHE A 250 9.73 -15.10 2.42
C PHE A 250 8.45 -14.33 2.67
N GLU A 251 8.10 -13.49 1.69
CA GLU A 251 6.90 -12.66 1.76
C GLU A 251 6.27 -12.48 0.37
N VAL A 252 4.95 -12.64 0.30
CA VAL A 252 4.18 -12.40 -0.92
C VAL A 252 2.85 -11.71 -0.62
N TYR A 253 2.44 -10.84 -1.53
CA TYR A 253 1.16 -10.13 -1.46
C TYR A 253 0.19 -10.72 -2.49
N LYS A 254 -0.98 -11.16 -2.03
CA LYS A 254 -2.06 -11.67 -2.88
C LYS A 254 -3.37 -10.93 -2.61
N ASN A 255 -4.30 -10.96 -3.56
CA ASN A 255 -5.64 -10.38 -3.36
C ASN A 255 -6.54 -11.31 -2.52
N THR A 256 -6.38 -12.63 -2.71
CA THR A 256 -7.10 -13.68 -1.99
C THR A 256 -6.13 -14.78 -1.59
N ILE A 257 -6.56 -15.69 -0.71
CA ILE A 257 -5.83 -16.91 -0.35
C ILE A 257 -6.66 -18.12 -0.70
N SER A 258 -5.99 -19.15 -1.19
CA SER A 258 -6.51 -20.51 -1.33
C SER A 258 -5.71 -21.51 -0.46
N VAL A 259 -6.25 -22.72 -0.30
CA VAL A 259 -5.50 -23.84 0.29
C VAL A 259 -4.31 -24.22 -0.58
N ASP A 260 -4.42 -24.08 -1.91
CA ASP A 260 -3.32 -24.35 -2.84
C ASP A 260 -2.12 -23.42 -2.59
N ASP A 261 -2.38 -22.15 -2.22
CA ASP A 261 -1.31 -21.21 -1.86
C ASP A 261 -0.49 -21.68 -0.65
N ILE A 262 -1.17 -22.30 0.34
CA ILE A 262 -0.52 -22.89 1.53
C ILE A 262 0.33 -24.08 1.11
N VAL A 263 -0.23 -24.95 0.26
CA VAL A 263 0.43 -26.15 -0.25
C VAL A 263 1.69 -25.79 -1.04
N ASP A 264 1.60 -24.84 -1.97
CA ASP A 264 2.71 -24.43 -2.82
C ASP A 264 3.87 -23.83 -2.02
N LEU A 265 3.54 -23.02 -1.01
CA LEU A 265 4.53 -22.44 -0.11
C LEU A 265 5.24 -23.52 0.71
N ILE A 266 4.49 -24.48 1.29
CA ILE A 266 5.07 -25.60 2.04
C ILE A 266 5.97 -26.45 1.13
N ASN A 267 5.50 -26.83 -0.06
CA ASN A 267 6.29 -27.63 -1.01
C ASN A 267 7.60 -26.93 -1.41
N THR A 268 7.53 -25.63 -1.65
CA THR A 268 8.69 -24.82 -2.04
C THR A 268 9.76 -24.84 -0.96
N VAL A 269 9.37 -24.67 0.31
CA VAL A 269 10.31 -24.66 1.43
C VAL A 269 10.83 -26.07 1.73
N LEU A 270 9.95 -27.08 1.78
CA LEU A 270 10.35 -28.47 2.04
C LEU A 270 11.30 -29.03 0.96
N TYR A 271 11.22 -28.53 -0.27
CA TYR A 271 12.18 -28.90 -1.32
C TYR A 271 13.62 -28.46 -1.00
N GLY A 272 13.79 -27.29 -0.38
CA GLY A 272 15.10 -26.79 0.05
C GLY A 272 15.54 -27.31 1.42
N TYR A 273 14.58 -27.62 2.30
CA TYR A 273 14.81 -27.93 3.71
C TYR A 273 14.01 -29.17 4.14
N PRO A 274 14.49 -30.39 3.83
CA PRO A 274 13.78 -31.63 4.11
C PRO A 274 13.72 -31.98 5.61
N ASP A 275 14.60 -31.38 6.43
CA ASP A 275 14.74 -31.66 7.87
C ASP A 275 13.74 -30.86 8.74
N ILE A 276 12.81 -30.13 8.13
CA ILE A 276 11.71 -29.47 8.86
C ILE A 276 10.86 -30.55 9.54
N GLU A 277 10.71 -30.47 10.86
CA GLU A 277 9.88 -31.39 11.64
C GLU A 277 8.48 -30.83 11.89
N LEU A 278 8.38 -29.50 12.04
CA LEU A 278 7.17 -28.80 12.45
C LEU A 278 6.84 -27.68 11.48
N ILE A 279 5.57 -27.65 11.06
CA ILE A 279 4.99 -26.58 10.27
C ILE A 279 3.87 -25.96 11.09
N SER A 280 4.06 -24.69 11.50
CA SER A 280 3.10 -23.94 12.31
C SER A 280 2.45 -22.82 11.49
N LEU A 281 1.13 -22.88 11.36
CA LEU A 281 0.32 -21.95 10.58
C LEU A 281 -0.48 -21.02 11.49
N SER A 282 -0.48 -19.72 11.20
CA SER A 282 -1.33 -18.72 11.84
C SER A 282 -2.37 -18.21 10.85
N LEU A 283 -3.62 -18.60 11.04
CA LEU A 283 -4.73 -18.31 10.14
C LEU A 283 -5.79 -17.41 10.80
N PRO A 284 -6.46 -16.54 10.02
CA PRO A 284 -7.58 -15.77 10.53
C PRO A 284 -8.79 -16.66 10.85
N GLY A 285 -9.52 -16.27 11.90
CA GLY A 285 -10.76 -16.92 12.31
C GLY A 285 -10.58 -18.00 13.38
N VAL A 286 -11.67 -18.71 13.68
CA VAL A 286 -11.71 -19.70 14.76
C VAL A 286 -11.06 -21.00 14.31
N VAL A 287 -10.10 -21.48 15.10
CA VAL A 287 -9.44 -22.77 14.94
C VAL A 287 -9.83 -23.65 16.13
N TYR A 288 -10.51 -24.77 15.87
CA TYR A 288 -10.90 -25.71 16.92
C TYR A 288 -10.84 -27.14 16.40
N ASN A 289 -10.10 -28.01 17.10
CA ASN A 289 -9.89 -29.42 16.74
C ASN A 289 -9.50 -29.63 15.26
N GLY A 290 -8.57 -28.84 14.75
CA GLY A 290 -8.11 -28.91 13.35
C GLY A 290 -9.08 -28.37 12.30
N VAL A 291 -10.28 -27.94 12.71
CA VAL A 291 -11.25 -27.24 11.85
C VAL A 291 -10.98 -25.75 11.88
N VAL A 292 -10.89 -25.15 10.69
CA VAL A 292 -10.66 -23.72 10.51
C VAL A 292 -11.90 -23.06 9.92
N THR A 293 -12.31 -21.94 10.50
CA THR A 293 -13.40 -21.12 9.98
C THR A 293 -12.87 -19.87 9.28
N LEU A 294 -12.87 -19.91 7.94
CA LEU A 294 -12.40 -18.85 7.05
C LEU A 294 -13.57 -18.27 6.24
N LYS A 295 -14.59 -17.74 6.94
CA LYS A 295 -15.84 -17.21 6.35
C LYS A 295 -15.62 -16.29 5.14
N LYS A 296 -14.61 -15.42 5.21
CA LYS A 296 -14.30 -14.45 4.16
C LYS A 296 -13.82 -15.10 2.85
N TYR A 297 -13.27 -16.31 2.92
CA TYR A 297 -12.67 -17.02 1.78
C TYR A 297 -13.55 -18.17 1.29
N GLY A 298 -14.82 -18.22 1.70
CA GLY A 298 -15.75 -19.29 1.31
C GLY A 298 -15.47 -20.65 1.94
N LEU A 299 -14.51 -20.72 2.87
CA LEU A 299 -14.10 -21.93 3.57
C LEU A 299 -14.73 -21.92 4.97
N ASN A 300 -15.99 -22.33 5.05
CA ASN A 300 -16.66 -22.58 6.32
C ASN A 300 -16.35 -24.00 6.76
N GLU A 301 -15.82 -24.17 7.97
CA GLU A 301 -15.57 -25.48 8.58
C GLU A 301 -14.67 -26.40 7.73
N CYS A 302 -13.49 -25.92 7.38
CA CYS A 302 -12.51 -26.71 6.63
C CYS A 302 -11.66 -27.56 7.58
N HIS A 303 -11.59 -28.87 7.35
CA HIS A 303 -10.68 -29.80 8.04
C HIS A 303 -9.23 -29.66 7.52
N LEU A 304 -8.72 -28.43 7.54
CA LEU A 304 -7.44 -28.08 6.92
C LEU A 304 -6.26 -28.81 7.58
N GLN A 305 -6.28 -28.99 8.91
CA GLN A 305 -5.19 -29.68 9.59
C GLN A 305 -5.08 -31.14 9.14
N ALA A 306 -6.20 -31.88 9.13
CA ALA A 306 -6.22 -33.28 8.69
C ALA A 306 -5.78 -33.40 7.21
N PHE A 307 -6.25 -32.50 6.35
CA PHE A 307 -5.82 -32.46 4.94
C PHE A 307 -4.29 -32.26 4.79
N LEU A 308 -3.70 -31.38 5.60
CA LEU A 308 -2.25 -31.14 5.57
C LEU A 308 -1.48 -32.33 6.19
N GLU A 309 -1.98 -32.91 7.28
CA GLU A 309 -1.38 -34.09 7.94
C GLU A 309 -1.45 -35.36 7.07
N GLU A 310 -2.44 -35.49 6.18
CA GLU A 310 -2.47 -36.56 5.18
C GLU A 310 -1.42 -36.37 4.08
N LYS A 311 -1.07 -35.11 3.78
CA LYS A 311 -0.17 -34.75 2.68
C LYS A 311 1.31 -34.68 3.09
N TYR A 312 1.57 -34.32 4.35
CA TYR A 312 2.92 -34.05 4.86
C TYR A 312 3.21 -34.93 6.06
N SER A 313 4.44 -35.46 6.15
CA SER A 313 4.89 -36.25 7.31
C SER A 313 5.22 -35.39 8.52
N GLN A 314 5.44 -34.09 8.30
CA GLN A 314 5.73 -33.10 9.33
C GLN A 314 4.54 -32.93 10.28
N LYS A 315 4.83 -32.59 11.54
CA LYS A 315 3.79 -32.18 12.48
C LYS A 315 3.18 -30.86 11.98
N ILE A 316 1.86 -30.84 11.82
CA ILE A 316 1.12 -29.63 11.45
C ILE A 316 0.44 -29.06 12.70
N VAL A 317 0.63 -27.77 12.94
CA VAL A 317 -0.10 -27.03 13.99
C VAL A 317 -0.76 -25.81 13.37
N ILE A 318 -2.06 -25.66 13.58
CA ILE A 318 -2.82 -24.50 13.11
C ILE A 318 -3.27 -23.67 14.32
N ASN A 319 -2.99 -22.37 14.26
CA ASN A 319 -3.26 -21.40 15.31
C ASN A 319 -4.13 -20.26 14.77
N ASN A 320 -4.89 -19.64 15.67
CA ASN A 320 -5.59 -18.38 15.40
C ASN A 320 -4.58 -17.22 15.33
N ASP A 321 -4.78 -16.31 14.38
CA ASP A 321 -3.94 -15.15 14.13
C ASP A 321 -3.76 -14.23 15.34
N VAL A 322 -4.86 -13.83 15.98
CA VAL A 322 -4.82 -12.91 17.13
C VAL A 322 -4.12 -13.53 18.35
N ASN A 323 -4.38 -14.83 18.60
CA ASN A 323 -3.69 -15.60 19.64
C ASN A 323 -2.18 -15.74 19.37
N THR A 324 -1.82 -15.87 18.09
CA THR A 324 -0.42 -15.92 17.68
C THR A 324 0.26 -14.58 17.95
N ILE A 325 -0.38 -13.47 17.58
CA ILE A 325 0.17 -12.11 17.79
C ILE A 325 0.40 -11.83 19.28
N VAL A 326 -0.59 -12.08 20.14
CA VAL A 326 -0.45 -11.79 21.58
C VAL A 326 0.67 -12.63 22.21
N MET A 327 0.83 -13.88 21.78
CA MET A 327 1.92 -14.75 22.22
C MET A 327 3.29 -14.24 21.78
N GLY A 328 3.43 -13.81 20.53
CA GLY A 328 4.69 -13.24 20.05
C GLY A 328 5.03 -11.92 20.73
N TYR A 329 4.04 -11.04 20.94
CA TYR A 329 4.26 -9.81 21.69
C TYR A 329 4.72 -10.11 23.12
N PHE A 330 4.02 -10.99 23.83
CA PHE A 330 4.38 -11.38 25.20
C PHE A 330 5.78 -11.97 25.31
N ALA A 331 6.22 -12.74 24.31
CA ALA A 331 7.56 -13.32 24.28
C ALA A 331 8.68 -12.34 23.90
N SER A 332 8.34 -11.16 23.38
CA SER A 332 9.30 -10.11 23.01
C SER A 332 9.57 -9.09 24.12
N GLN A 333 8.92 -9.24 25.28
CA GLN A 333 8.90 -8.27 26.38
C GLN A 333 8.98 -8.97 27.74
N ASP A 334 9.36 -8.22 28.79
CA ASP A 334 9.45 -8.71 30.19
C ASP A 334 8.66 -7.81 31.17
N ASP A 335 7.91 -6.85 30.65
CA ASP A 335 7.32 -5.75 31.42
C ASP A 335 5.96 -6.13 32.02
N TYR A 336 5.23 -7.03 31.36
CA TYR A 336 3.85 -7.39 31.69
C TYR A 336 3.65 -8.90 31.76
N GLU A 337 2.87 -9.37 32.76
CA GLU A 337 2.51 -10.78 32.92
C GLU A 337 1.13 -11.11 32.34
N SER A 338 0.24 -10.12 32.31
CA SER A 338 -1.12 -10.24 31.77
C SER A 338 -1.37 -9.16 30.73
N ILE A 339 -1.53 -9.54 29.47
CA ILE A 339 -1.75 -8.59 28.36
C ILE A 339 -2.95 -8.99 27.52
N SER A 340 -3.55 -8.01 26.86
CA SER A 340 -4.55 -8.24 25.81
C SER A 340 -4.11 -7.56 24.52
N PHE A 341 -4.22 -8.25 23.39
CA PHE A 341 -3.97 -7.68 22.07
C PHE A 341 -5.29 -7.48 21.34
N LEU A 342 -5.67 -6.23 21.09
CA LEU A 342 -6.86 -5.83 20.35
C LEU A 342 -6.51 -5.63 18.87
N TYR A 343 -6.98 -6.55 18.04
CA TYR A 343 -6.83 -6.52 16.59
C TYR A 343 -8.06 -5.94 15.90
N GLN A 344 -7.92 -4.79 15.26
CA GLN A 344 -9.01 -4.05 14.62
C GLN A 344 -8.63 -3.66 13.18
N ALA A 345 -8.81 -4.60 12.27
CA ALA A 345 -8.67 -4.36 10.83
C ALA A 345 -9.95 -3.77 10.23
N ARG A 346 -9.81 -2.94 9.18
CA ARG A 346 -10.93 -2.28 8.50
C ARG A 346 -11.83 -3.25 7.70
N ILE A 347 -11.35 -4.46 7.43
CA ILE A 347 -12.08 -5.50 6.72
C ILE A 347 -12.31 -6.70 7.64
N GLY A 348 -13.58 -7.14 7.73
CA GLY A 348 -14.01 -8.23 8.60
C GLY A 348 -15.07 -7.76 9.61
N GLY A 349 -15.18 -8.48 10.72
CA GLY A 349 -16.03 -8.13 11.87
C GLY A 349 -15.50 -6.92 12.64
N THR A 350 -15.89 -6.80 13.91
CA THR A 350 -15.47 -5.70 14.79
C THR A 350 -14.09 -5.88 15.42
N GLY A 351 -13.35 -6.91 15.00
CA GLY A 351 -12.01 -7.24 15.46
C GLY A 351 -11.94 -8.57 16.21
N GLY A 352 -10.77 -8.85 16.76
CA GLY A 352 -10.49 -10.00 17.62
C GLY A 352 -9.57 -9.60 18.76
N VAL A 353 -9.57 -10.36 19.86
CA VAL A 353 -8.70 -10.10 21.00
C VAL A 353 -7.95 -11.36 21.40
N GLY A 354 -6.65 -11.25 21.60
CA GLY A 354 -5.81 -12.31 22.16
C GLY A 354 -5.52 -11.96 23.61
N HIS A 355 -5.59 -12.94 24.52
CA HIS A 355 -5.41 -12.69 25.94
C HIS A 355 -4.36 -13.60 26.55
N ILE A 356 -3.41 -13.02 27.26
CA ILE A 356 -2.49 -13.73 28.15
C ILE A 356 -2.79 -13.27 29.57
N HIS A 357 -3.01 -14.21 30.47
CA HIS A 357 -3.17 -13.94 31.89
C HIS A 357 -2.15 -14.75 32.67
N ARG A 358 -1.26 -14.06 33.38
CA ARG A 358 -0.15 -14.66 34.15
C ARG A 358 0.63 -15.68 33.31
N GLY A 359 1.03 -15.27 32.11
CA GLY A 359 1.77 -16.10 31.15
C GLY A 359 0.98 -17.21 30.44
N HIS A 360 -0.33 -17.34 30.67
CA HIS A 360 -1.17 -18.36 30.05
C HIS A 360 -2.10 -17.75 29.01
N LEU A 361 -2.06 -18.29 27.78
CA LEU A 361 -3.00 -17.92 26.71
C LEU A 361 -4.41 -18.38 27.05
N ILE A 362 -5.38 -17.47 27.04
CA ILE A 362 -6.79 -17.78 27.25
C ILE A 362 -7.45 -18.09 25.91
N LYS A 363 -7.75 -19.37 25.65
CA LYS A 363 -8.51 -19.80 24.46
C LYS A 363 -10.03 -19.90 24.74
N GLY A 364 -10.41 -20.15 26.01
CA GLY A 364 -11.81 -20.36 26.39
C GLY A 364 -12.42 -21.64 25.81
N ARG A 365 -13.72 -21.85 26.05
CA ARG A 365 -14.43 -23.04 25.55
C ARG A 365 -14.58 -22.96 24.03
N HIS A 366 -14.24 -24.05 23.32
CA HIS A 366 -14.25 -24.09 21.84
C HIS A 366 -13.37 -23.03 21.17
N ASN A 367 -12.33 -22.53 21.86
CA ASN A 367 -11.41 -21.51 21.34
C ASN A 367 -12.07 -20.17 20.93
N ILE A 368 -13.21 -19.80 21.52
CA ILE A 368 -13.94 -18.56 21.18
C ILE A 368 -13.53 -17.33 22.00
N ALA A 369 -12.63 -17.46 22.98
CA ALA A 369 -12.25 -16.31 23.81
C ALA A 369 -11.66 -15.21 22.92
N GLY A 370 -12.12 -13.97 23.11
CA GLY A 370 -11.67 -12.83 22.34
C GLY A 370 -12.34 -12.64 20.98
N GLU A 371 -13.34 -13.45 20.61
CA GLU A 371 -14.22 -13.21 19.46
C GLU A 371 -15.19 -12.05 19.73
N ILE A 372 -14.65 -10.84 19.79
CA ILE A 372 -15.35 -9.62 20.25
C ILE A 372 -16.47 -9.14 19.32
N GLN A 373 -16.61 -9.75 18.14
CA GLN A 373 -17.76 -9.58 17.24
C GLN A 373 -19.09 -10.05 17.84
N TYR A 374 -19.05 -10.89 18.88
CA TYR A 374 -20.22 -11.34 19.61
C TYR A 374 -20.57 -10.44 20.81
N LEU A 375 -19.75 -9.44 21.14
CA LEU A 375 -20.06 -8.50 22.21
C LEU A 375 -21.14 -7.51 21.74
N PRO A 376 -22.24 -7.32 22.50
CA PRO A 376 -23.35 -6.47 22.11
C PRO A 376 -23.05 -4.98 22.35
N ILE A 377 -21.98 -4.46 21.73
CA ILE A 377 -21.59 -3.06 21.83
C ILE A 377 -22.45 -2.21 20.89
N SER A 378 -23.06 -1.16 21.43
CA SER A 378 -23.75 -0.13 20.64
C SER A 378 -22.78 1.00 20.28
N PHE A 379 -22.77 1.42 19.02
CA PHE A 379 -22.00 2.57 18.53
C PHE A 379 -22.92 3.77 18.26
N SER A 380 -22.34 4.97 18.16
CA SER A 380 -23.06 6.20 17.81
C SER A 380 -23.68 6.15 16.41
N GLU A 381 -23.02 5.45 15.48
CA GLU A 381 -23.48 5.20 14.12
C GLU A 381 -23.37 3.72 13.75
N ASN A 382 -23.76 3.37 12.51
CA ASN A 382 -23.52 2.04 11.97
C ASN A 382 -22.01 1.74 11.96
N TYR A 383 -21.61 0.54 12.39
CA TYR A 383 -20.21 0.10 12.40
C TYR A 383 -19.48 0.33 11.07
N GLN A 384 -20.18 0.21 9.93
CA GLN A 384 -19.59 0.46 8.62
C GLN A 384 -19.13 1.90 8.42
N GLU A 385 -19.75 2.89 9.08
CA GLU A 385 -19.32 4.29 9.05
C GLU A 385 -18.24 4.56 10.09
N ILE A 386 -18.42 4.03 11.31
CA ILE A 386 -17.48 4.15 12.42
C ILE A 386 -16.06 3.71 12.04
N LYS A 387 -15.92 2.62 11.26
CA LYS A 387 -14.59 2.10 10.89
C LYS A 387 -13.89 2.85 9.74
N LYS A 388 -14.48 3.93 9.22
CA LYS A 388 -13.91 4.70 8.10
C LYS A 388 -13.07 5.90 8.54
N THR A 389 -13.32 6.44 9.73
CA THR A 389 -12.64 7.65 10.23
C THR A 389 -11.91 7.42 11.55
N PRO A 390 -10.92 8.25 11.90
CA PRO A 390 -10.22 8.18 13.18
C PRO A 390 -11.14 8.36 14.40
N GLU A 391 -12.17 9.19 14.31
CA GLU A 391 -13.10 9.43 15.43
C GLU A 391 -13.99 8.22 15.69
N GLY A 392 -14.53 7.64 14.61
CA GLY A 392 -15.27 6.40 14.74
C GLY A 392 -14.33 5.27 15.23
N ALA A 393 -13.10 5.20 14.71
CA ALA A 393 -12.12 4.25 15.20
C ALA A 393 -11.76 4.46 16.68
N LEU A 394 -11.71 5.71 17.16
CA LEU A 394 -11.49 6.06 18.56
C LEU A 394 -12.62 5.53 19.44
N GLU A 395 -13.88 5.80 19.07
CA GLU A 395 -15.05 5.25 19.76
C GLU A 395 -15.01 3.71 19.77
N TRP A 396 -14.74 3.11 18.62
CA TRP A 396 -14.67 1.66 18.43
C TRP A 396 -13.60 1.03 19.31
N THR A 397 -12.37 1.54 19.27
CA THR A 397 -11.23 1.05 20.05
C THR A 397 -11.49 1.22 21.54
N MET A 398 -11.92 2.42 21.95
CA MET A 398 -12.17 2.76 23.36
C MET A 398 -13.22 1.84 23.99
N LYS A 399 -14.36 1.61 23.32
CA LYS A 399 -15.43 0.76 23.85
C LYS A 399 -14.98 -0.68 24.08
N TYR A 400 -14.17 -1.23 23.16
CA TYR A 400 -13.59 -2.55 23.36
C TYR A 400 -12.53 -2.56 24.46
N CYS A 401 -11.67 -1.54 24.56
CA CYS A 401 -10.72 -1.41 25.67
C CYS A 401 -11.42 -1.34 27.04
N LEU A 402 -12.53 -0.61 27.17
CA LEU A 402 -13.34 -0.59 28.39
C LEU A 402 -13.88 -2.00 28.73
N GLY A 403 -14.39 -2.72 27.74
CA GLY A 403 -14.87 -4.10 27.91
C GLY A 403 -13.76 -5.05 28.37
N ILE A 404 -12.61 -5.04 27.70
CA ILE A 404 -11.43 -5.85 28.06
C ILE A 404 -10.97 -5.53 29.48
N THR A 405 -10.87 -4.24 29.81
CA THR A 405 -10.44 -3.78 31.14
C THR A 405 -11.41 -4.23 32.22
N SER A 406 -12.72 -4.13 31.96
CA SER A 406 -13.75 -4.50 32.94
C SER A 406 -13.87 -6.00 33.18
N MET A 407 -13.50 -6.82 32.19
CA MET A 407 -13.63 -8.28 32.27
C MET A 407 -12.35 -8.99 32.73
N LEU A 408 -11.19 -8.55 32.24
CA LEU A 408 -9.92 -9.21 32.49
C LEU A 408 -8.93 -8.37 33.31
N ALA A 409 -9.08 -7.04 33.28
CA ALA A 409 -8.15 -6.10 33.92
C ALA A 409 -6.67 -6.45 33.66
N PRO A 410 -6.22 -6.49 32.39
CA PRO A 410 -4.82 -6.78 32.06
C PRO A 410 -3.89 -5.66 32.54
N ASP A 411 -2.59 -5.91 32.59
CA ASP A 411 -1.57 -4.90 32.86
C ASP A 411 -1.44 -3.92 31.68
N ALA A 412 -1.52 -4.45 30.45
CA ALA A 412 -1.48 -3.68 29.22
C ALA A 412 -2.47 -4.18 28.14
N ILE A 413 -2.94 -3.26 27.32
CA ILE A 413 -3.68 -3.52 26.09
C ILE A 413 -2.86 -3.03 24.90
N ILE A 414 -2.46 -3.97 24.05
CA ILE A 414 -1.75 -3.72 22.81
C ILE A 414 -2.81 -3.52 21.72
N ILE A 415 -2.74 -2.41 20.99
CA ILE A 415 -3.75 -1.98 20.02
C ILE A 415 -3.14 -2.01 18.63
N TYR A 416 -3.78 -2.77 17.73
CA TYR A 416 -3.58 -2.64 16.29
C TYR A 416 -4.85 -2.11 15.64
N ASN A 417 -4.86 -0.81 15.37
CA ASN A 417 -5.88 -0.13 14.59
C ASN A 417 -5.19 0.96 13.76
N ARG A 418 -5.30 0.86 12.43
CA ARG A 418 -4.61 1.78 11.50
C ARG A 418 -5.11 3.22 11.60
N LEU A 419 -6.36 3.43 12.01
CA LEU A 419 -6.98 4.76 12.11
C LEU A 419 -6.73 5.44 13.45
N ILE A 420 -6.23 4.71 14.44
CA ILE A 420 -5.72 5.30 15.68
C ILE A 420 -4.29 5.74 15.44
N SER A 421 -3.95 7.01 15.61
CA SER A 421 -2.57 7.47 15.51
C SER A 421 -1.80 7.30 16.83
N LYS A 422 -2.43 7.64 17.95
CA LYS A 422 -1.83 7.61 19.29
C LYS A 422 -2.73 6.87 20.28
N SER A 423 -2.15 5.97 21.08
CA SER A 423 -2.89 5.26 22.13
C SER A 423 -3.32 6.18 23.28
N ASP A 424 -2.63 7.31 23.49
CA ASP A 424 -3.00 8.33 24.48
C ASP A 424 -4.40 8.91 24.24
N ASP A 425 -4.84 9.01 22.99
CA ASP A 425 -6.17 9.53 22.67
C ASP A 425 -7.25 8.52 23.13
N VAL A 426 -6.99 7.22 22.96
CA VAL A 426 -7.84 6.15 23.51
C VAL A 426 -7.87 6.21 25.03
N LYS A 427 -6.70 6.43 25.68
CA LYS A 427 -6.59 6.55 27.14
C LYS A 427 -7.42 7.71 27.67
N LYS A 428 -7.28 8.91 27.09
CA LYS A 428 -8.08 10.09 27.44
C LYS A 428 -9.57 9.87 27.27
N GLU A 429 -9.96 9.14 26.23
CA GLU A 429 -11.37 8.82 25.99
C GLU A 429 -11.91 7.84 27.04
N MET A 430 -11.11 6.83 27.45
CA MET A 430 -11.45 5.90 28.54
C MET A 430 -11.58 6.60 29.91
N GLU A 431 -10.78 7.63 30.18
CA GLU A 431 -10.81 8.41 31.44
C GLU A 431 -12.18 9.06 31.71
N LYS A 432 -13.02 9.24 30.68
CA LYS A 432 -14.41 9.73 30.82
C LYS A 432 -15.34 8.70 31.48
N TYR A 433 -15.00 7.42 31.42
CA TYR A 433 -15.86 6.30 31.84
C TYR A 433 -15.32 5.55 33.06
N MET A 434 -14.01 5.61 33.31
CA MET A 434 -13.40 4.94 34.45
C MET A 434 -12.21 5.74 35.03
N PRO A 435 -11.93 5.62 36.34
CA PRO A 435 -10.77 6.26 36.96
C PRO A 435 -9.44 5.90 36.29
N LYS A 436 -8.56 6.89 36.15
CA LYS A 436 -7.24 6.75 35.53
C LYS A 436 -6.38 5.62 36.12
N SER A 437 -6.52 5.35 37.42
CA SER A 437 -5.80 4.29 38.13
C SER A 437 -6.19 2.87 37.71
N TYR A 438 -7.33 2.70 37.03
CA TYR A 438 -7.81 1.40 36.55
C TYR A 438 -7.58 1.20 35.05
N ILE A 439 -7.09 2.20 34.34
CA ILE A 439 -6.83 2.11 32.90
C ILE A 439 -5.47 1.44 32.70
N PRO A 440 -5.40 0.31 31.98
CA PRO A 440 -4.14 -0.37 31.70
C PRO A 440 -3.25 0.47 30.78
N ASP A 441 -1.98 0.08 30.66
CA ASP A 441 -1.11 0.72 29.68
C ASP A 441 -1.59 0.39 28.27
N LEU A 442 -1.72 1.43 27.43
CA LEU A 442 -2.22 1.30 26.06
C LEU A 442 -1.06 1.48 25.09
N ILE A 443 -0.73 0.41 24.36
CA ILE A 443 0.45 0.37 23.50
C ILE A 443 -0.01 0.17 22.06
N LYS A 444 0.27 1.13 21.18
CA LYS A 444 -0.04 0.99 19.76
C LYS A 444 1.13 0.34 19.01
N ILE A 445 0.84 -0.65 18.19
CA ILE A 445 1.81 -1.26 17.26
C ILE A 445 1.38 -1.06 15.81
N GLU A 446 2.34 -0.99 14.89
CA GLU A 446 2.10 -0.78 13.46
C GLU A 446 2.42 -2.01 12.60
N SER A 447 3.30 -2.89 13.07
CA SER A 447 3.67 -4.12 12.38
C SER A 447 3.24 -5.35 13.17
N LEU A 448 2.76 -6.35 12.44
CA LEU A 448 2.27 -7.62 12.98
C LEU A 448 3.20 -8.79 12.65
N LYS A 449 4.05 -8.66 11.61
CA LYS A 449 4.81 -9.77 11.03
C LYS A 449 5.64 -10.50 12.08
N GLU A 450 6.47 -9.75 12.80
CA GLU A 450 7.39 -10.34 13.78
C GLU A 450 6.64 -11.04 14.92
N TYR A 451 5.62 -10.40 15.48
CA TYR A 451 4.81 -10.99 16.55
C TYR A 451 4.07 -12.25 16.07
N MET A 452 3.56 -12.27 14.84
CA MET A 452 2.92 -13.46 14.27
C MET A 452 3.92 -14.60 14.07
N LEU A 453 5.09 -14.32 13.49
CA LEU A 453 6.08 -15.37 13.23
C LEU A 453 6.62 -15.97 14.53
N ILE A 454 6.94 -15.13 15.53
CA ILE A 454 7.40 -15.58 16.86
C ILE A 454 6.31 -16.39 17.55
N GLY A 455 5.07 -15.89 17.56
CA GLY A 455 3.95 -16.60 18.16
C GLY A 455 3.68 -17.95 17.49
N CYS A 456 3.87 -18.05 16.18
CA CYS A 456 3.68 -19.29 15.41
C CYS A 456 4.61 -20.38 15.93
N ILE A 457 5.89 -20.07 16.07
CA ILE A 457 6.90 -21.01 16.59
C ILE A 457 6.55 -21.41 18.01
N LEU A 458 6.29 -20.44 18.89
CA LEU A 458 6.02 -20.69 20.31
C LEU A 458 4.80 -21.58 20.52
N LEU A 459 3.73 -21.37 19.76
CA LEU A 459 2.53 -22.19 19.85
C LEU A 459 2.73 -23.55 19.20
N GLY A 460 3.45 -23.62 18.07
CA GLY A 460 3.78 -24.87 17.41
C GLY A 460 4.62 -25.79 18.30
N LEU A 461 5.68 -25.27 18.92
CA LEU A 461 6.57 -26.03 19.81
C LEU A 461 5.93 -26.45 21.13
N LYS A 462 4.84 -25.82 21.55
CA LYS A 462 4.06 -26.25 22.71
C LYS A 462 3.20 -27.49 22.44
N GLU A 463 2.92 -27.77 21.18
CA GLU A 463 2.10 -28.91 20.70
C GLU A 463 2.98 -30.06 20.16
N MET A 464 4.31 -29.89 20.21
CA MET A 464 5.30 -30.98 20.15
C MET A 464 5.47 -31.60 21.54
#